data_AF-A0AAJ5F0Y9-F1
#
_entry.id   AF-A0AAJ5F0Y9-F1
#
_cell.length_a   1.000
_cell.length_b   1.000
_cell.length_c   1.000
_cell.angle_alpha   90.00
_cell.angle_beta   90.00
_cell.angle_gamma   90.00
#
_symmetry.space_group_name_H-M   'P 1'
#
loop_
_entity.id
_entity.type
_entity.pdbx_description
1 polymer ?
#
loop_
_entity_poly.entity_id
_entity_poly.type
_entity_poly.pdbx_seq_one_letter_code
_entity_poly.pdbx_strand_id
1 'polypeptide(L)'
;MKRQVIFLSSVLSCGVAGSWAAAQADPFQRAAPAQAAPSLRGTPAPTAAAPTPGNLTGAPNLTFGAPRSSSDGSQTRVVFDLVPGMAYTLTPTFGGLRVDVRGARVLPAVSARLGASVTEYRAGGGQVTLVTPFPLSLTEGWRASEATLAAGTRVLILDFGPTLSGGASAPLRALVRMTPTATTPDASRALTSPLNLTSPVTGPSPTGTPQTVAAQTVAAPTSVSQTALQTSAPLADQLPPGDAVPTAPRGSLPPPAPALPGQDPDKPSALAGRAPGNGQAGAALTPPRVGKNPGMTRVVLDLPPGTTYRVSPGGVGLRLDLSGVSASAQMGQDISPELRGWRYEPGADGVTVTLLTGTPLTARSGWRAQLVPPTPGSDRSRLAIDLSPALADLTPLTPRERVVATVPLLPAARGTAILAFSTSMVQPRVVIDPGHGGSDPGAVGAVVEKQVTLDVALRVRDLLRQAGVDAVLTRDSDRELNPVKNTDLVMRAAMGGPGTQLFLSIHVNAMPASNALHGYGVETWWNPNHPLSNSFAALIQKNVVAVTGAFPQGLRNNRSLAVLRNSRIPAALVEIGYTSHPVDGLNLKDTNYLDRVALGIAQGIREALVTGITAGGAVGGAGK
;
A
#
# COMPACT_ATOMS: atom_id res chain seq x y z
N MET A 1 30.88 -59.09 -30.52
CA MET A 1 30.36 -58.95 -31.90
C MET A 1 30.64 -57.50 -32.32
N LYS A 2 31.47 -57.17 -33.33
CA LYS A 2 31.23 -57.20 -34.80
C LYS A 2 29.90 -56.51 -35.16
N ARG A 3 29.75 -55.48 -36.01
CA ARG A 3 30.53 -54.82 -37.11
C ARG A 3 30.06 -53.33 -37.24
N GLN A 4 30.60 -52.38 -38.02
CA GLN A 4 31.93 -52.01 -38.60
C GLN A 4 31.80 -50.63 -39.33
N VAL A 5 32.86 -49.79 -39.38
CA VAL A 5 33.22 -48.85 -40.51
C VAL A 5 32.32 -47.61 -40.79
N ILE A 6 32.75 -46.45 -41.34
CA ILE A 6 33.96 -45.56 -41.32
C ILE A 6 33.84 -44.50 -42.47
N PHE A 7 34.41 -43.28 -42.32
CA PHE A 7 34.64 -42.22 -43.35
C PHE A 7 33.40 -41.54 -44.01
N LEU A 8 33.46 -40.34 -44.65
CA LEU A 8 34.58 -39.44 -45.05
C LEU A 8 34.17 -37.92 -44.95
N SER A 9 35.13 -37.02 -45.16
CA SER A 9 35.05 -35.54 -45.25
C SER A 9 34.25 -34.95 -46.44
N SER A 10 33.78 -33.69 -46.34
CA SER A 10 34.38 -32.54 -47.10
C SER A 10 33.67 -31.17 -47.00
N VAL A 11 34.53 -30.16 -47.06
CA VAL A 11 34.44 -28.68 -47.03
C VAL A 11 33.66 -27.98 -48.20
N LEU A 12 33.14 -26.76 -47.92
CA LEU A 12 32.85 -25.59 -48.79
C LEU A 12 31.48 -25.33 -49.50
N SER A 13 31.02 -24.07 -49.30
CA SER A 13 30.44 -23.12 -50.29
C SER A 13 28.93 -22.97 -50.57
N CYS A 14 28.59 -21.68 -50.71
CA CYS A 14 27.31 -21.02 -50.95
C CYS A 14 26.52 -21.43 -52.21
N GLY A 15 25.19 -21.21 -52.21
CA GLY A 15 24.37 -21.18 -53.43
C GLY A 15 22.87 -20.98 -53.15
N VAL A 16 22.22 -20.04 -53.85
CA VAL A 16 20.82 -19.60 -53.61
C VAL A 16 19.82 -20.32 -54.54
N ALA A 17 18.55 -20.39 -54.10
CA ALA A 17 17.32 -20.57 -54.88
C ALA A 17 16.92 -22.00 -55.36
N GLY A 18 15.63 -22.33 -55.22
CA GLY A 18 15.02 -23.55 -55.76
C GLY A 18 13.79 -24.03 -54.98
N SER A 19 12.62 -23.49 -55.27
CA SER A 19 11.35 -23.86 -54.62
C SER A 19 10.74 -25.18 -55.13
N TRP A 20 10.17 -25.98 -54.23
CA TRP A 20 9.05 -26.89 -54.54
C TRP A 20 7.94 -26.70 -53.51
N ALA A 21 6.68 -26.68 -53.97
CA ALA A 21 5.53 -26.30 -53.17
C ALA A 21 4.57 -27.47 -52.93
N ALA A 22 3.96 -27.49 -51.74
CA ALA A 22 2.65 -28.10 -51.50
C ALA A 22 1.94 -27.25 -50.43
N ALA A 23 0.64 -26.97 -50.62
CA ALA A 23 -0.01 -25.82 -50.00
C ALA A 23 -0.90 -26.16 -48.79
N GLN A 24 -0.94 -25.23 -47.83
CA GLN A 24 -2.12 -24.98 -46.99
C GLN A 24 -2.43 -23.48 -47.05
N ALA A 25 -3.71 -23.14 -47.21
CA ALA A 25 -4.14 -21.80 -47.59
C ALA A 25 -4.25 -20.84 -46.40
N ASP A 26 -3.73 -19.62 -46.59
CA ASP A 26 -3.85 -18.48 -45.66
C ASP A 26 -5.19 -17.75 -45.90
N PRO A 27 -6.05 -17.56 -44.86
CA PRO A 27 -7.31 -16.83 -44.99
C PRO A 27 -7.17 -15.31 -45.18
N PHE A 28 -5.96 -14.72 -45.20
CA PHE A 28 -5.75 -13.26 -45.23
C PHE A 28 -5.29 -12.65 -46.56
N GLN A 29 -5.28 -13.37 -47.68
CA GLN A 29 -5.04 -12.75 -49.00
C GLN A 29 -6.31 -12.45 -49.81
N ARG A 30 -6.58 -11.16 -50.01
CA ARG A 30 -7.12 -10.65 -51.28
C ARG A 30 -6.48 -9.30 -51.62
N ALA A 31 -6.26 -9.08 -52.92
CA ALA A 31 -5.27 -8.14 -53.44
C ALA A 31 -5.62 -6.65 -53.27
N ALA A 32 -4.58 -5.80 -53.27
CA ALA A 32 -4.69 -4.36 -53.41
C ALA A 32 -5.06 -3.95 -54.85
N PRO A 33 -5.71 -2.79 -55.01
CA PRO A 33 -5.44 -1.94 -56.17
C PRO A 33 -5.13 -0.48 -55.80
N ALA A 34 -4.20 0.08 -56.59
CA ALA A 34 -4.04 1.48 -56.99
C ALA A 34 -3.95 2.62 -55.94
N GLN A 35 -2.94 3.47 -56.16
CA GLN A 35 -2.84 4.80 -55.56
C GLN A 35 -4.01 5.71 -55.97
N ALA A 36 -4.60 6.41 -55.02
CA ALA A 36 -5.15 7.75 -55.21
C ALA A 36 -5.18 8.48 -53.87
N ALA A 37 -4.51 9.63 -53.78
CA ALA A 37 -4.64 10.51 -52.61
C ALA A 37 -5.84 11.45 -52.81
N PRO A 38 -6.80 11.52 -51.87
CA PRO A 38 -7.75 12.61 -51.83
C PRO A 38 -7.29 13.66 -50.82
N SER A 39 -6.75 14.78 -51.33
CA SER A 39 -6.72 16.02 -50.58
C SER A 39 -8.16 16.52 -50.39
N LEU A 40 -8.69 16.50 -49.16
CA LEU A 40 -9.96 17.14 -48.84
C LEU A 40 -9.73 18.39 -48.00
N ARG A 41 -10.11 19.54 -48.60
CA ARG A 41 -10.12 20.85 -47.95
C ARG A 41 -11.01 20.81 -46.70
N GLY A 42 -10.56 21.46 -45.63
CA GLY A 42 -11.42 21.72 -44.48
C GLY A 42 -12.52 22.72 -44.82
N THR A 43 -13.72 22.45 -44.32
CA THR A 43 -14.74 23.48 -44.08
C THR A 43 -14.73 23.82 -42.59
N PRO A 44 -14.86 25.11 -42.19
CA PRO A 44 -14.92 25.47 -40.79
C PRO A 44 -16.26 25.05 -40.19
N ALA A 45 -16.22 24.39 -39.02
CA ALA A 45 -17.42 24.13 -38.23
C ALA A 45 -17.92 25.41 -37.55
N PRO A 46 -19.24 25.59 -37.38
CA PRO A 46 -19.79 26.79 -36.74
C PRO A 46 -19.47 26.84 -35.25
N THR A 47 -19.26 28.05 -34.73
CA THR A 47 -19.06 28.32 -33.30
C THR A 47 -20.31 27.97 -32.49
N ALA A 48 -20.24 26.89 -31.71
CA ALA A 48 -21.28 26.55 -30.74
C ALA A 48 -21.09 27.33 -29.44
N ALA A 49 -22.11 28.10 -29.04
CA ALA A 49 -22.14 28.79 -27.76
C ALA A 49 -22.30 27.79 -26.59
N ALA A 50 -21.84 28.19 -25.39
CA ALA A 50 -21.94 27.37 -24.19
C ALA A 50 -23.43 27.22 -23.74
N PRO A 51 -23.92 25.99 -23.46
CA PRO A 51 -25.28 25.80 -22.97
C PRO A 51 -25.39 26.05 -21.46
N THR A 52 -26.39 26.86 -21.09
CA THR A 52 -26.84 27.10 -19.71
C THR A 52 -27.40 25.81 -19.07
N PRO A 53 -27.34 25.61 -17.74
CA PRO A 53 -27.80 24.36 -17.12
C PRO A 53 -29.34 24.24 -17.12
N GLY A 54 -29.89 23.52 -18.10
CA GLY A 54 -31.29 23.10 -18.13
C GLY A 54 -31.48 21.73 -17.48
N ASN A 55 -32.47 21.61 -16.60
CA ASN A 55 -32.87 20.34 -16.00
C ASN A 55 -33.52 19.44 -17.08
N LEU A 56 -32.98 18.24 -17.33
CA LEU A 56 -33.51 17.31 -18.34
C LEU A 56 -33.89 15.96 -17.72
N THR A 57 -35.13 15.88 -17.26
CA THR A 57 -35.83 14.60 -17.03
C THR A 57 -36.26 14.01 -18.38
N GLY A 58 -35.57 12.96 -18.86
CA GLY A 58 -35.99 12.24 -20.08
C GLY A 58 -34.89 11.78 -21.04
N ALA A 59 -33.66 11.54 -20.58
CA ALA A 59 -32.61 10.99 -21.44
C ALA A 59 -32.79 9.47 -21.67
N PRO A 60 -32.54 8.93 -22.88
CA PRO A 60 -32.51 7.49 -23.12
C PRO A 60 -31.39 6.80 -22.32
N ASN A 61 -31.54 5.50 -22.05
CA ASN A 61 -30.59 4.64 -21.32
C ASN A 61 -29.29 4.34 -22.12
N LEU A 62 -28.65 5.38 -22.65
CA LEU A 62 -27.40 5.29 -23.39
C LEU A 62 -26.27 4.84 -22.47
N THR A 63 -25.61 3.75 -22.85
CA THR A 63 -24.59 3.09 -22.06
C THR A 63 -23.25 3.18 -22.77
N PHE A 64 -22.21 3.59 -22.04
CA PHE A 64 -20.84 3.53 -22.52
C PHE A 64 -20.33 2.09 -22.36
N GLY A 65 -20.17 1.39 -23.49
CA GLY A 65 -19.88 -0.03 -23.52
C GLY A 65 -18.44 -0.41 -23.17
N ALA A 66 -18.20 -1.72 -23.04
CA ALA A 66 -16.86 -2.27 -22.95
C ALA A 66 -16.08 -2.01 -24.25
N PRO A 67 -14.75 -1.77 -24.19
CA PRO A 67 -13.96 -1.52 -25.38
C PRO A 67 -13.72 -2.79 -26.19
N ARG A 68 -13.41 -2.61 -27.47
CA ARG A 68 -12.68 -3.59 -28.28
C ARG A 68 -11.19 -3.34 -28.11
N SER A 69 -10.36 -4.38 -28.00
CA SER A 69 -8.90 -4.22 -27.97
C SER A 69 -8.18 -5.17 -28.94
N SER A 70 -6.98 -4.76 -29.33
CA SER A 70 -6.01 -5.61 -30.04
C SER A 70 -4.59 -5.27 -29.57
N SER A 71 -3.65 -6.20 -29.70
CA SER A 71 -2.26 -6.00 -29.28
C SER A 71 -1.31 -6.83 -30.14
N ASP A 72 -0.17 -6.24 -30.49
CA ASP A 72 0.91 -6.89 -31.27
C ASP A 72 2.08 -7.39 -30.40
N GLY A 73 1.91 -7.35 -29.06
CA GLY A 73 2.96 -7.66 -28.08
C GLY A 73 3.79 -6.46 -27.63
N SER A 74 3.83 -5.36 -28.40
CA SER A 74 4.54 -4.12 -28.08
C SER A 74 3.59 -2.93 -27.84
N GLN A 75 2.47 -2.91 -28.54
CA GLN A 75 1.42 -1.90 -28.45
C GLN A 75 0.07 -2.55 -28.17
N THR A 76 -0.85 -1.78 -27.59
CA THR A 76 -2.24 -2.18 -27.38
C THR A 76 -3.16 -1.06 -27.84
N ARG A 77 -4.02 -1.37 -28.81
CA ARG A 77 -5.10 -0.51 -29.26
C ARG A 77 -6.36 -0.82 -28.45
N VAL A 78 -7.05 0.21 -27.98
CA VAL A 78 -8.32 0.16 -27.27
C VAL A 78 -9.29 1.09 -27.98
N VAL A 79 -10.46 0.59 -28.36
CA VAL A 79 -11.46 1.32 -29.14
C VAL A 79 -12.80 1.31 -28.41
N PHE A 80 -13.36 2.50 -28.16
CA PHE A 80 -14.68 2.69 -27.58
C PHE A 80 -15.65 3.22 -28.63
N ASP A 81 -16.88 2.71 -28.64
CA ASP A 81 -17.97 3.33 -29.39
C ASP A 81 -18.49 4.56 -28.64
N LEU A 82 -18.64 5.67 -29.34
CA LEU A 82 -19.14 6.94 -28.82
C LEU A 82 -20.63 7.07 -29.14
N VAL A 83 -21.47 7.05 -28.10
CA VAL A 83 -22.93 7.19 -28.26
C VAL A 83 -23.33 8.65 -28.53
N PRO A 84 -24.38 8.91 -29.32
CA PRO A 84 -24.83 10.28 -29.58
C PRO A 84 -25.13 11.05 -28.28
N GLY A 85 -24.71 12.32 -28.21
CA GLY A 85 -24.92 13.18 -27.04
C GLY A 85 -23.93 12.98 -25.88
N MET A 86 -23.02 12.01 -25.93
CA MET A 86 -21.98 11.89 -24.91
C MET A 86 -20.85 12.91 -25.09
N ALA A 87 -20.20 13.25 -23.98
CA ALA A 87 -18.93 13.97 -23.94
C ALA A 87 -17.94 13.21 -23.04
N TYR A 88 -16.64 13.40 -23.26
CA TYR A 88 -15.62 12.79 -22.42
C TYR A 88 -14.39 13.70 -22.26
N THR A 89 -13.58 13.45 -21.24
CA THR A 89 -12.23 14.04 -21.09
C THR A 89 -11.19 12.96 -20.88
N LEU A 90 -9.98 13.20 -21.40
CA LEU A 90 -8.85 12.28 -21.35
C LEU A 90 -7.84 12.81 -20.32
N THR A 91 -7.67 12.11 -19.23
CA THR A 91 -6.70 12.47 -18.19
C THR A 91 -5.57 11.44 -18.21
N PRO A 92 -4.44 11.69 -18.90
CA PRO A 92 -3.25 10.87 -18.74
C PRO A 92 -2.79 10.97 -17.28
N THR A 93 -2.58 9.80 -16.68
CA THR A 93 -2.18 9.63 -15.29
C THR A 93 -0.90 8.82 -15.21
N PHE A 94 -0.32 8.83 -14.03
CA PHE A 94 0.90 8.09 -13.75
C PHE A 94 0.77 6.57 -13.95
N GLY A 95 -0.43 6.01 -13.79
CA GLY A 95 -0.71 4.58 -13.95
C GLY A 95 -1.43 4.22 -15.24
N GLY A 96 -1.57 5.13 -16.21
CA GLY A 96 -2.35 4.93 -17.43
C GLY A 96 -3.35 6.04 -17.71
N LEU A 97 -4.43 5.76 -18.46
CA LEU A 97 -5.37 6.79 -18.93
C LEU A 97 -6.71 6.69 -18.20
N ARG A 98 -7.17 7.80 -17.61
CA ARG A 98 -8.58 7.96 -17.20
C ARG A 98 -9.38 8.62 -18.32
N VAL A 99 -10.58 8.11 -18.56
CA VAL A 99 -11.59 8.69 -19.43
C VAL A 99 -12.82 8.99 -18.58
N ASP A 100 -13.06 10.27 -18.28
CA ASP A 100 -14.26 10.70 -17.57
C ASP A 100 -15.39 10.90 -18.60
N VAL A 101 -16.57 10.33 -18.36
CA VAL A 101 -17.68 10.25 -19.33
C VAL A 101 -18.91 10.99 -18.80
N ARG A 102 -19.55 11.78 -19.67
CA ARG A 102 -20.80 12.52 -19.39
C ARG A 102 -21.82 12.25 -20.50
N GLY A 103 -23.10 12.28 -20.16
CA GLY A 103 -24.20 12.01 -21.10
C GLY A 103 -24.44 10.54 -21.43
N ALA A 104 -23.70 9.61 -20.82
CA ALA A 104 -23.89 8.17 -20.94
C ALA A 104 -23.59 7.46 -19.61
N ARG A 105 -24.28 6.35 -19.33
CA ARG A 105 -24.03 5.52 -18.15
C ARG A 105 -22.82 4.62 -18.38
N VAL A 106 -21.78 4.74 -17.56
CA VAL A 106 -20.67 3.78 -17.53
C VAL A 106 -21.05 2.63 -16.59
N LEU A 107 -21.11 1.40 -17.11
CA LEU A 107 -21.39 0.22 -16.29
C LEU A 107 -20.17 -0.14 -15.42
N PRO A 108 -20.37 -0.61 -14.18
CA PRO A 108 -19.31 -1.24 -13.40
C PRO A 108 -18.75 -2.46 -14.13
N ALA A 109 -17.45 -2.45 -14.43
CA ALA A 109 -16.75 -3.59 -15.01
C ALA A 109 -15.27 -3.53 -14.62
N VAL A 110 -14.66 -4.70 -14.44
CA VAL A 110 -13.20 -4.87 -14.33
C VAL A 110 -12.80 -5.99 -15.27
N SER A 111 -11.75 -5.76 -16.06
CA SER A 111 -11.18 -6.78 -16.95
C SER A 111 -9.66 -6.80 -16.78
N ALA A 112 -9.12 -7.98 -16.53
CA ALA A 112 -7.69 -8.20 -16.48
C ALA A 112 -7.11 -8.18 -17.90
N ARG A 113 -6.07 -7.36 -18.09
CA ARG A 113 -5.18 -7.32 -19.27
C ARG A 113 -5.88 -7.27 -20.64
N LEU A 114 -6.15 -6.04 -21.13
CA LEU A 114 -6.62 -5.82 -22.51
C LEU A 114 -5.53 -6.01 -23.58
N GLY A 115 -4.25 -6.05 -23.19
CA GLY A 115 -3.12 -6.34 -24.09
C GLY A 115 -1.77 -6.29 -23.38
N ALA A 116 -0.66 -6.23 -24.15
CA ALA A 116 0.68 -6.11 -23.58
C ALA A 116 0.91 -4.76 -22.86
N SER A 117 0.33 -3.69 -23.40
CA SER A 117 0.53 -2.30 -22.97
C SER A 117 -0.64 -1.73 -22.16
N VAL A 118 -1.72 -2.52 -21.96
CA VAL A 118 -2.83 -2.20 -21.04
C VAL A 118 -3.10 -3.41 -20.14
N THR A 119 -2.61 -3.34 -18.91
CA THR A 119 -2.62 -4.44 -17.93
C THR A 119 -3.95 -4.59 -17.21
N GLU A 120 -4.79 -3.55 -17.18
CA GLU A 120 -6.12 -3.62 -16.56
C GLU A 120 -7.08 -2.59 -17.19
N TYR A 121 -8.36 -2.92 -17.23
CA TYR A 121 -9.46 -2.00 -17.50
C TYR A 121 -10.42 -1.99 -16.32
N ARG A 122 -10.76 -0.80 -15.82
CA ARG A 122 -11.76 -0.55 -14.78
C ARG A 122 -12.79 0.45 -15.29
N ALA A 123 -14.06 0.21 -15.03
CA ALA A 123 -15.17 1.08 -15.40
C ALA A 123 -16.19 1.19 -14.27
N GLY A 124 -16.85 2.35 -14.16
CA GLY A 124 -17.91 2.60 -13.19
C GLY A 124 -17.92 4.05 -12.71
N GLY A 125 -19.03 4.48 -12.08
CA GLY A 125 -19.11 5.82 -11.49
C GLY A 125 -18.96 6.99 -12.48
N GLY A 126 -19.25 6.77 -13.77
CA GLY A 126 -19.07 7.78 -14.82
C GLY A 126 -17.64 7.89 -15.36
N GLN A 127 -16.73 6.98 -15.01
CA GLN A 127 -15.34 6.99 -15.50
C GLN A 127 -14.88 5.60 -15.96
N VAL A 128 -13.88 5.60 -16.84
CA VAL A 128 -13.06 4.44 -17.23
C VAL A 128 -11.62 4.72 -16.87
N THR A 129 -10.88 3.70 -16.45
CA THR A 129 -9.43 3.73 -16.22
C THR A 129 -8.78 2.56 -16.94
N LEU A 130 -7.81 2.87 -17.80
CA LEU A 130 -6.95 1.92 -18.49
C LEU A 130 -5.58 1.96 -17.80
N VAL A 131 -5.14 0.86 -17.20
CA VAL A 131 -3.87 0.79 -16.48
C VAL A 131 -2.76 0.36 -17.44
N THR A 132 -1.64 1.08 -17.45
CA THR A 132 -0.47 0.81 -18.31
C THR A 132 0.76 0.45 -17.47
N PRO A 133 1.65 -0.44 -17.94
CA PRO A 133 2.87 -0.84 -17.21
C PRO A 133 4.01 0.19 -17.32
N PHE A 134 3.75 1.33 -17.96
CA PHE A 134 4.63 2.48 -18.12
C PHE A 134 3.78 3.76 -17.93
N PRO A 135 4.35 4.88 -17.47
CA PRO A 135 3.59 6.11 -17.24
C PRO A 135 3.19 6.78 -18.56
N LEU A 136 2.06 7.49 -18.54
CA LEU A 136 1.63 8.35 -19.65
C LEU A 136 1.91 9.82 -19.32
N SER A 137 2.46 10.57 -20.28
CA SER A 137 2.56 12.03 -20.20
C SER A 137 1.49 12.69 -21.08
N LEU A 138 1.58 14.00 -21.34
CA LEU A 138 0.68 14.67 -22.28
C LEU A 138 0.87 14.21 -23.74
N THR A 139 2.08 13.74 -24.09
CA THR A 139 2.44 13.33 -25.47
C THR A 139 2.97 11.90 -25.55
N GLU A 140 3.50 11.33 -24.47
CA GLU A 140 4.27 10.08 -24.52
C GLU A 140 3.57 8.92 -23.83
N GLY A 141 3.79 7.71 -24.34
CA GLY A 141 3.18 6.45 -23.92
C GLY A 141 1.87 6.10 -24.64
N TRP A 142 1.26 7.06 -25.34
CA TRP A 142 -0.07 6.88 -25.94
C TRP A 142 -0.32 7.79 -27.15
N ARG A 143 -1.36 7.44 -27.93
CA ARG A 143 -2.02 8.30 -28.91
C ARG A 143 -3.53 8.22 -28.73
N ALA A 144 -4.24 9.32 -29.01
CA ALA A 144 -5.69 9.33 -29.09
C ALA A 144 -6.22 10.06 -30.34
N SER A 145 -7.16 9.41 -31.02
CA SER A 145 -7.87 9.95 -32.18
C SER A 145 -9.33 9.52 -32.16
N GLU A 146 -10.19 10.29 -32.83
CA GLU A 146 -11.53 9.83 -33.18
C GLU A 146 -11.61 9.45 -34.65
N ALA A 147 -12.53 8.53 -34.96
CA ALA A 147 -12.94 8.23 -36.33
C ALA A 147 -14.47 8.03 -36.39
N THR A 148 -15.04 8.15 -37.57
CA THR A 148 -16.41 7.72 -37.86
C THR A 148 -16.34 6.50 -38.76
N LEU A 149 -16.90 5.37 -38.32
CA LEU A 149 -16.97 4.14 -39.10
C LEU A 149 -17.95 4.31 -40.27
N ALA A 150 -17.85 3.45 -41.29
CA ALA A 150 -18.75 3.49 -42.46
C ALA A 150 -20.25 3.37 -42.11
N ALA A 151 -20.57 2.76 -40.96
CA ALA A 151 -21.93 2.66 -40.41
C ALA A 151 -22.40 3.94 -39.65
N GLY A 152 -21.64 5.04 -39.68
CA GLY A 152 -21.94 6.30 -38.99
C GLY A 152 -21.56 6.34 -37.50
N THR A 153 -21.15 5.22 -36.91
CA THR A 153 -20.71 5.14 -35.51
C THR A 153 -19.40 5.91 -35.29
N ARG A 154 -19.40 6.90 -34.39
CA ARG A 154 -18.16 7.54 -33.91
C ARG A 154 -17.43 6.60 -32.94
N VAL A 155 -16.11 6.57 -33.01
CA VAL A 155 -15.25 5.79 -32.13
C VAL A 155 -14.11 6.63 -31.59
N LEU A 156 -13.76 6.41 -30.32
CA LEU A 156 -12.52 6.88 -29.70
C LEU A 156 -11.49 5.73 -29.80
N ILE A 157 -10.36 6.01 -30.45
CA ILE A 157 -9.23 5.09 -30.64
C ILE A 157 -8.10 5.56 -29.74
N LEU A 158 -7.60 4.64 -28.90
CA LEU A 158 -6.50 4.87 -27.97
C LEU A 158 -5.42 3.82 -28.22
N ASP A 159 -4.24 4.26 -28.63
CA ASP A 159 -3.07 3.38 -28.80
C ASP A 159 -2.12 3.58 -27.62
N PHE A 160 -1.64 2.49 -27.02
CA PHE A 160 -0.72 2.50 -25.88
C PHE A 160 0.54 1.71 -26.21
N GLY A 161 1.71 2.27 -25.89
CA GLY A 161 3.00 1.61 -26.07
C GLY A 161 4.13 2.45 -25.46
N PRO A 162 5.17 1.82 -24.89
CA PRO A 162 6.21 2.54 -24.14
C PRO A 162 7.02 3.52 -24.99
N THR A 163 7.05 3.30 -26.30
CA THR A 163 7.73 4.10 -27.33
C THR A 163 6.78 4.97 -28.16
N LEU A 164 5.47 4.95 -27.90
CA LEU A 164 4.51 5.79 -28.62
C LEU A 164 4.62 7.25 -28.18
N SER A 165 4.72 8.15 -29.15
CA SER A 165 4.68 9.60 -28.98
C SER A 165 3.57 10.23 -29.83
N GLY A 166 2.95 11.30 -29.35
CA GLY A 166 1.92 12.08 -30.05
C GLY A 166 0.74 12.51 -29.16
N GLY A 167 0.39 11.73 -28.15
CA GLY A 167 -0.72 12.01 -27.22
C GLY A 167 -2.05 12.21 -27.94
N ALA A 168 -2.86 13.16 -27.47
CA ALA A 168 -4.09 13.53 -28.16
C ALA A 168 -3.83 14.25 -29.50
N SER A 169 -4.44 13.73 -30.56
CA SER A 169 -4.61 14.40 -31.85
C SER A 169 -5.21 15.81 -31.70
N ALA A 170 -4.92 16.70 -32.66
CA ALA A 170 -5.25 18.12 -32.56
C ALA A 170 -6.71 18.42 -32.14
N PRO A 171 -7.76 17.75 -32.68
CA PRO A 171 -9.14 17.98 -32.24
C PRO A 171 -9.41 17.58 -30.79
N LEU A 172 -8.67 16.60 -30.26
CA LEU A 172 -8.88 16.04 -28.92
C LEU A 172 -8.03 16.72 -27.83
N ARG A 173 -7.07 17.59 -28.19
CA ARG A 173 -6.21 18.28 -27.21
C ARG A 173 -7.02 19.11 -26.20
N ALA A 174 -8.10 19.74 -26.64
CA ALA A 174 -9.02 20.48 -25.76
C ALA A 174 -9.82 19.60 -24.79
N LEU A 175 -9.85 18.28 -25.01
CA LEU A 175 -10.45 17.29 -24.11
C LEU A 175 -9.44 16.67 -23.13
N VAL A 176 -8.14 16.92 -23.32
CA VAL A 176 -7.12 16.46 -22.39
C VAL A 176 -7.17 17.29 -21.10
N ARG A 177 -7.02 16.63 -19.95
CA ARG A 177 -6.90 17.28 -18.64
C ARG A 177 -5.59 16.85 -18.01
N MET A 178 -4.90 17.79 -17.37
CA MET A 178 -3.84 17.44 -16.44
C MET A 178 -4.49 17.05 -15.11
N THR A 179 -3.97 16.00 -14.46
CA THR A 179 -4.32 15.76 -13.06
C THR A 179 -3.86 16.97 -12.25
N PRO A 180 -4.73 17.66 -11.49
CA PRO A 180 -4.29 18.78 -10.67
C PRO A 180 -3.23 18.32 -9.69
N THR A 181 -2.11 19.02 -9.63
CA THR A 181 -1.20 18.91 -8.49
C THR A 181 -2.01 19.27 -7.25
N ALA A 182 -2.00 18.44 -6.22
CA ALA A 182 -2.70 18.73 -4.98
C ALA A 182 -2.02 19.91 -4.26
N THR A 183 -2.42 21.13 -4.61
CA THR A 183 -2.19 22.32 -3.79
C THR A 183 -3.05 22.18 -2.54
N THR A 184 -2.46 21.74 -1.44
CA THR A 184 -3.10 21.77 -0.11
C THR A 184 -3.48 23.21 0.23
N PRO A 185 -4.77 23.54 0.45
CA PRO A 185 -5.16 24.80 1.06
C PRO A 185 -4.77 24.85 2.54
N ASP A 186 -4.74 26.06 3.09
CA ASP A 186 -4.67 26.37 4.54
C ASP A 186 -3.43 25.91 5.33
N ALA A 187 -2.32 26.62 5.11
CA ALA A 187 -1.22 26.75 6.07
C ALA A 187 -1.11 28.19 6.66
N SER A 188 -2.15 29.02 6.51
CA SER A 188 -2.07 30.47 6.76
C SER A 188 -3.28 31.04 7.53
N ARG A 189 -3.59 30.46 8.71
CA ARG A 189 -4.46 31.10 9.72
C ARG A 189 -4.27 30.50 11.12
N ALA A 190 -3.33 31.06 11.90
CA ALA A 190 -3.35 31.17 13.38
C ALA A 190 -1.96 31.59 13.93
N LEU A 191 -1.54 32.84 13.67
CA LEU A 191 -0.36 33.44 14.31
C LEU A 191 -0.63 34.88 14.75
N THR A 192 -1.54 35.06 15.72
CA THR A 192 -1.67 36.30 16.52
C THR A 192 -2.41 36.02 17.83
N SER A 193 -1.68 35.74 18.91
CA SER A 193 -1.93 36.24 20.28
C SER A 193 -0.87 35.69 21.25
N PRO A 194 -0.19 36.53 22.05
CA PRO A 194 0.80 36.08 23.03
C PRO A 194 0.13 35.75 24.38
N LEU A 195 0.68 34.79 25.13
CA LEU A 195 0.34 34.59 26.54
C LEU A 195 1.59 34.36 27.40
N ASN A 196 1.57 34.98 28.59
CA ASN A 196 2.71 35.13 29.49
C ASN A 196 3.15 33.83 30.17
N LEU A 197 4.46 33.75 30.47
CA LEU A 197 5.05 32.84 31.43
C LEU A 197 5.39 33.60 32.72
N THR A 198 4.93 33.12 33.88
CA THR A 198 5.56 33.39 35.19
C THR A 198 5.32 32.21 36.15
N SER A 199 6.41 31.48 36.46
CA SER A 199 6.90 31.03 37.79
C SER A 199 5.97 30.37 38.86
N PRO A 200 6.52 29.70 39.91
CA PRO A 200 7.89 29.20 40.12
C PRO A 200 7.99 27.71 40.54
N VAL A 201 9.24 27.26 40.70
CA VAL A 201 9.68 25.96 41.25
C VAL A 201 9.72 25.97 42.77
N THR A 202 9.33 24.88 43.43
CA THR A 202 9.92 24.43 44.71
C THR A 202 9.96 22.90 44.80
N GLY A 203 11.04 22.39 45.40
CA GLY A 203 11.15 21.02 45.91
C GLY A 203 12.15 21.00 47.06
N PRO A 204 12.19 19.93 47.86
CA PRO A 204 13.49 19.42 48.27
C PRO A 204 13.61 17.89 48.19
N SER A 205 14.84 17.42 48.02
CA SER A 205 15.26 16.02 48.20
C SER A 205 15.74 15.81 49.65
N PRO A 206 16.03 14.57 50.12
CA PRO A 206 17.45 14.15 50.09
C PRO A 206 17.74 12.62 50.01
N THR A 207 18.98 12.29 49.58
CA THR A 207 19.93 11.22 50.01
C THR A 207 19.44 9.84 50.55
N GLY A 208 20.10 8.69 50.32
CA GLY A 208 21.29 8.38 49.51
C GLY A 208 22.10 7.12 49.96
N THR A 209 22.22 6.11 49.09
CA THR A 209 23.35 5.13 48.99
C THR A 209 23.46 3.99 50.06
N PRO A 210 24.41 3.01 50.00
CA PRO A 210 24.08 1.65 49.49
C PRO A 210 24.77 0.42 50.16
N GLN A 211 24.17 -0.79 50.20
CA GLN A 211 24.91 -2.05 50.51
C GLN A 211 24.38 -3.33 49.84
N THR A 212 25.28 -4.33 49.77
CA THR A 212 25.12 -5.72 49.32
C THR A 212 25.41 -6.67 50.52
N VAL A 213 25.40 -8.02 50.50
CA VAL A 213 25.57 -9.05 49.45
C VAL A 213 24.83 -10.35 49.86
N ALA A 214 24.82 -11.34 48.94
CA ALA A 214 24.85 -12.79 49.19
C ALA A 214 23.52 -13.57 49.36
N ALA A 215 23.62 -14.86 49.05
CA ALA A 215 22.53 -15.82 48.87
C ALA A 215 22.66 -17.02 49.84
N GLN A 216 21.60 -17.82 49.97
CA GLN A 216 21.74 -19.22 50.43
C GLN A 216 20.56 -20.12 50.00
N THR A 217 20.88 -21.39 49.79
CA THR A 217 20.01 -22.52 49.40
C THR A 217 19.58 -23.36 50.60
N VAL A 218 18.36 -23.91 50.60
CA VAL A 218 17.97 -25.07 51.44
C VAL A 218 17.04 -26.01 50.64
N ALA A 219 17.12 -27.31 50.93
CA ALA A 219 16.45 -28.40 50.21
C ALA A 219 15.11 -28.87 50.82
N ALA A 220 14.49 -29.87 50.18
CA ALA A 220 13.17 -30.43 50.46
C ALA A 220 13.09 -31.40 51.67
N PRO A 221 11.85 -31.82 52.02
CA PRO A 221 11.60 -33.19 52.48
C PRO A 221 10.58 -33.97 51.62
N THR A 222 10.44 -35.27 51.88
CA THR A 222 9.89 -36.29 50.97
C THR A 222 8.50 -36.84 51.29
N SER A 223 7.80 -37.24 50.22
CA SER A 223 6.90 -38.40 50.06
C SER A 223 5.73 -38.68 51.04
N VAL A 224 4.51 -38.77 50.48
CA VAL A 224 3.47 -39.75 50.85
C VAL A 224 2.86 -40.32 49.57
N SER A 225 2.68 -41.64 49.48
CA SER A 225 2.13 -42.34 48.30
C SER A 225 0.64 -42.62 48.43
N GLN A 226 -0.15 -42.37 47.38
CA GLN A 226 -1.41 -43.10 47.13
C GLN A 226 -1.63 -43.43 45.64
N THR A 227 -1.66 -44.73 45.39
CA THR A 227 -2.48 -45.53 44.46
C THR A 227 -3.06 -44.91 43.18
N ALA A 228 -2.56 -45.44 42.06
CA ALA A 228 -3.16 -45.63 40.73
C ALA A 228 -4.53 -44.98 40.37
N LEU A 229 -4.50 -44.16 39.32
CA LEU A 229 -5.52 -44.12 38.27
C LEU A 229 -4.79 -43.99 36.92
N GLN A 230 -5.06 -44.91 35.98
CA GLN A 230 -4.54 -44.78 34.61
C GLN A 230 -5.26 -43.63 33.90
N THR A 231 -4.67 -42.44 33.92
CA THR A 231 -5.06 -41.35 33.03
C THR A 231 -4.19 -41.38 31.78
N SER A 232 -4.85 -41.28 30.62
CA SER A 232 -4.25 -41.14 29.30
C SER A 232 -3.10 -40.14 29.27
N ALA A 233 -2.03 -40.46 28.52
CA ALA A 233 -0.94 -39.54 28.25
C ALA A 233 -1.47 -38.17 27.73
N PRO A 234 -0.88 -37.04 28.14
CA PRO A 234 -1.41 -35.73 27.81
C PRO A 234 -1.25 -35.43 26.31
N LEU A 235 -2.39 -35.39 25.60
CA LEU A 235 -2.54 -34.74 24.30
C LEU A 235 -2.49 -33.22 24.49
N ALA A 236 -1.31 -32.66 24.77
CA ALA A 236 -1.17 -31.27 25.20
C ALA A 236 0.11 -30.58 24.68
N ASP A 237 0.33 -30.58 23.36
CA ASP A 237 1.07 -29.46 22.71
C ASP A 237 0.89 -29.32 21.18
N GLN A 238 0.08 -30.16 20.52
CA GLN A 238 -0.19 -29.96 19.09
C GLN A 238 -1.10 -28.73 18.87
N LEU A 239 -0.49 -27.64 18.42
CA LEU A 239 -1.17 -26.44 17.96
C LEU A 239 -2.18 -26.76 16.83
N PRO A 240 -3.41 -26.21 16.86
CA PRO A 240 -4.36 -26.37 15.77
C PRO A 240 -3.83 -25.84 14.43
N PRO A 241 -4.29 -26.39 13.30
CA PRO A 241 -3.95 -25.89 11.97
C PRO A 241 -4.25 -24.40 11.82
N GLY A 242 -3.19 -23.60 11.67
CA GLY A 242 -3.24 -22.15 11.54
C GLY A 242 -2.52 -21.38 12.66
N ASP A 243 -2.43 -21.96 13.86
CA ASP A 243 -1.79 -21.35 15.04
C ASP A 243 -0.27 -21.60 15.12
N ALA A 244 0.28 -22.39 14.20
CA ALA A 244 1.73 -22.67 14.13
C ALA A 244 2.52 -21.44 13.67
N VAL A 245 3.50 -21.02 14.47
CA VAL A 245 4.40 -19.88 14.19
C VAL A 245 5.53 -20.32 13.24
N PRO A 246 5.60 -19.81 11.99
CA PRO A 246 6.71 -20.10 11.08
C PRO A 246 7.96 -19.30 11.47
N THR A 247 8.81 -19.86 12.32
CA THR A 247 10.10 -19.24 12.67
C THR A 247 11.16 -19.55 11.61
N ALA A 248 11.79 -18.52 11.07
CA ALA A 248 13.02 -18.68 10.29
C ALA A 248 14.20 -18.96 11.25
N PRO A 249 15.15 -19.87 10.91
CA PRO A 249 16.35 -20.06 11.69
C PRO A 249 17.12 -18.75 11.93
N ARG A 250 17.64 -18.55 13.16
CA ARG A 250 18.46 -17.36 13.46
C ARG A 250 19.64 -17.28 12.49
N GLY A 251 19.77 -16.15 11.79
CA GLY A 251 20.83 -15.92 10.80
C GLY A 251 20.45 -16.19 9.34
N SER A 252 19.26 -16.75 9.04
CA SER A 252 18.82 -16.95 7.64
C SER A 252 18.02 -15.79 7.02
N LEU A 253 17.56 -14.83 7.83
CA LEU A 253 16.77 -13.69 7.35
C LEU A 253 17.62 -12.70 6.52
N PRO A 254 17.01 -11.97 5.56
CA PRO A 254 17.71 -10.89 4.86
C PRO A 254 18.27 -9.85 5.84
N PRO A 255 19.44 -9.24 5.55
CA PRO A 255 19.96 -8.15 6.36
C PRO A 255 19.01 -6.94 6.31
N PRO A 256 18.93 -6.12 7.38
CA PRO A 256 18.10 -4.92 7.40
C PRO A 256 18.40 -3.99 6.22
N ALA A 257 17.38 -3.27 5.74
CA ALA A 257 17.56 -2.33 4.64
C ALA A 257 18.52 -1.19 5.06
N PRO A 258 19.44 -0.74 4.18
CA PRO A 258 20.39 0.30 4.54
C PRO A 258 19.69 1.65 4.68
N ALA A 259 19.83 2.31 5.84
CA ALA A 259 19.27 3.65 6.07
C ALA A 259 19.81 4.71 5.08
N LEU A 260 19.13 5.86 4.98
CA LEU A 260 19.68 7.01 4.27
C LEU A 260 20.78 7.69 5.14
N PRO A 261 21.89 8.19 4.57
CA PRO A 261 22.99 8.75 5.36
C PRO A 261 22.60 10.00 6.13
N GLY A 262 22.65 9.95 7.47
CA GLY A 262 22.23 11.05 8.32
C GLY A 262 20.70 11.29 8.29
N GLN A 263 19.92 10.24 8.01
CA GLN A 263 18.47 10.28 8.13
C GLN A 263 18.06 10.59 9.56
N ASP A 264 17.24 11.62 9.70
CA ASP A 264 16.55 11.94 10.94
C ASP A 264 15.13 11.35 10.84
N PRO A 265 14.76 10.36 11.69
CA PRO A 265 13.44 9.72 11.61
C PRO A 265 12.29 10.68 11.92
N ASP A 266 12.55 11.75 12.69
CA ASP A 266 11.56 12.75 13.05
C ASP A 266 11.34 13.80 11.94
N LYS A 267 12.24 13.86 10.94
CA LYS A 267 12.10 14.74 9.77
C LYS A 267 11.54 13.97 8.56
N PRO A 268 10.32 14.27 8.09
CA PRO A 268 9.78 13.63 6.91
C PRO A 268 10.56 14.03 5.64
N SER A 269 10.52 13.18 4.62
CA SER A 269 11.19 13.40 3.33
C SER A 269 10.93 14.80 2.76
N ALA A 270 12.00 15.49 2.39
CA ALA A 270 11.91 16.83 1.83
C ALA A 270 11.29 16.80 0.43
N LEU A 271 10.03 17.23 0.32
CA LEU A 271 9.27 17.31 -0.94
C LEU A 271 9.80 18.38 -1.91
N ALA A 272 10.67 19.29 -1.45
CA ALA A 272 11.40 20.21 -2.30
C ALA A 272 12.73 20.59 -1.66
N GLY A 273 13.67 21.07 -2.46
CA GLY A 273 14.96 21.54 -1.98
C GLY A 273 15.83 22.11 -3.09
N ARG A 274 17.06 22.49 -2.72
CA ARG A 274 18.06 23.03 -3.64
C ARG A 274 19.44 22.47 -3.31
N ALA A 275 20.16 21.99 -4.32
CA ALA A 275 21.55 21.61 -4.19
C ALA A 275 22.41 22.85 -3.84
N PRO A 276 23.28 22.80 -2.81
CA PRO A 276 24.19 23.90 -2.49
C PRO A 276 25.08 24.33 -3.66
N GLY A 277 25.59 25.56 -3.58
CA GLY A 277 26.45 26.17 -4.59
C GLY A 277 25.70 27.02 -5.63
N ASN A 278 26.48 27.63 -6.53
CA ASN A 278 25.97 28.47 -7.60
C ASN A 278 25.59 27.61 -8.82
N GLY A 279 24.44 27.89 -9.42
CA GLY A 279 23.95 27.15 -10.58
C GLY A 279 24.76 27.46 -11.83
N GLN A 280 25.05 26.44 -12.64
CA GLN A 280 25.49 26.59 -14.02
C GLN A 280 24.29 26.34 -14.94
N ALA A 281 23.95 27.32 -15.79
CA ALA A 281 22.80 27.24 -16.66
C ALA A 281 22.91 26.02 -17.61
N GLY A 282 21.90 25.15 -17.59
CA GLY A 282 21.85 23.96 -18.45
C GLY A 282 22.80 22.84 -18.04
N ALA A 283 23.32 22.80 -16.80
CA ALA A 283 24.20 21.75 -16.33
C ALA A 283 23.64 20.34 -16.57
N ALA A 284 24.44 19.44 -17.15
CA ALA A 284 23.97 18.13 -17.58
C ALA A 284 23.65 17.20 -16.39
N LEU A 285 22.42 16.70 -16.33
CA LEU A 285 22.00 15.64 -15.42
C LEU A 285 22.43 14.27 -15.98
N THR A 286 23.11 13.47 -15.16
CA THR A 286 23.47 12.09 -15.51
C THR A 286 22.26 11.15 -15.31
N PRO A 287 22.22 9.98 -15.98
CA PRO A 287 21.22 8.95 -15.68
C PRO A 287 21.17 8.59 -14.18
N PRO A 288 20.03 8.11 -13.66
CA PRO A 288 19.90 7.79 -12.24
C PRO A 288 20.74 6.56 -11.88
N ARG A 289 21.47 6.63 -10.77
CA ARG A 289 22.12 5.46 -10.20
C ARG A 289 21.10 4.65 -9.40
N VAL A 290 21.07 3.33 -9.58
CA VAL A 290 20.10 2.45 -8.91
C VAL A 290 20.82 1.38 -8.10
N GLY A 291 20.58 1.35 -6.79
CA GLY A 291 21.01 0.29 -5.87
C GLY A 291 19.82 -0.60 -5.49
N LYS A 292 19.88 -1.89 -5.84
CA LYS A 292 18.84 -2.88 -5.48
C LYS A 292 19.22 -3.52 -4.16
N ASN A 293 18.36 -3.45 -3.15
CA ASN A 293 18.52 -4.06 -1.84
C ASN A 293 17.34 -5.01 -1.56
N PRO A 294 17.45 -5.95 -0.61
CA PRO A 294 16.33 -6.81 -0.23
C PRO A 294 15.09 -6.00 0.17
N GLY A 295 14.00 -6.10 -0.60
CA GLY A 295 12.73 -5.40 -0.36
C GLY A 295 12.79 -3.88 -0.48
N MET A 296 13.82 -3.29 -1.09
CA MET A 296 13.99 -1.85 -1.25
C MET A 296 14.91 -1.49 -2.42
N THR A 297 14.46 -0.58 -3.29
CA THR A 297 15.31 -0.02 -4.35
C THR A 297 15.63 1.45 -4.07
N ARG A 298 16.93 1.78 -4.04
CA ARG A 298 17.45 3.15 -3.87
C ARG A 298 17.78 3.76 -5.25
N VAL A 299 17.17 4.89 -5.57
CA VAL A 299 17.48 5.73 -6.73
C VAL A 299 18.30 6.93 -6.26
N VAL A 300 19.38 7.25 -6.94
CA VAL A 300 20.20 8.44 -6.64
C VAL A 300 20.32 9.30 -7.90
N LEU A 301 19.94 10.58 -7.75
CA LEU A 301 20.14 11.61 -8.76
C LEU A 301 21.32 12.49 -8.34
N ASP A 302 22.36 12.55 -9.18
CA ASP A 302 23.54 13.37 -8.96
C ASP A 302 23.31 14.79 -9.51
N LEU A 303 22.76 15.63 -8.63
CA LEU A 303 22.34 16.99 -8.91
C LEU A 303 23.55 17.95 -8.98
N PRO A 304 23.76 18.65 -10.10
CA PRO A 304 24.71 19.76 -10.19
C PRO A 304 24.46 20.85 -9.12
N PRO A 305 25.47 21.64 -8.75
CA PRO A 305 25.31 22.80 -7.87
C PRO A 305 24.15 23.70 -8.27
N GLY A 306 23.44 24.25 -7.28
CA GLY A 306 22.34 25.19 -7.48
C GLY A 306 21.02 24.62 -8.04
N THR A 307 20.99 23.37 -8.52
CA THR A 307 19.77 22.66 -8.99
C THR A 307 18.65 22.72 -7.96
N THR A 308 17.44 23.09 -8.36
CA THR A 308 16.25 22.94 -7.48
C THR A 308 15.46 21.70 -7.86
N TYR A 309 14.81 21.09 -6.87
CA TYR A 309 13.95 19.92 -7.09
C TYR A 309 12.62 20.05 -6.33
N ARG A 310 11.57 19.45 -6.91
CA ARG A 310 10.28 19.20 -6.26
C ARG A 310 9.88 17.75 -6.49
N VAL A 311 9.68 16.98 -5.42
CA VAL A 311 9.14 15.61 -5.44
C VAL A 311 7.63 15.67 -5.24
N SER A 312 6.90 15.04 -6.15
CA SER A 312 5.44 14.94 -6.17
C SER A 312 5.04 13.45 -6.26
N PRO A 313 4.70 12.79 -5.15
CA PRO A 313 4.17 11.43 -5.17
C PRO A 313 2.77 11.41 -5.81
N GLY A 314 2.49 10.40 -6.64
CA GLY A 314 1.22 10.30 -7.36
C GLY A 314 0.92 8.91 -7.88
N GLY A 315 -0.14 8.27 -7.36
CA GLY A 315 -0.59 6.96 -7.82
C GLY A 315 0.48 5.89 -7.62
N VAL A 316 0.97 5.31 -8.71
CA VAL A 316 1.96 4.22 -8.72
C VAL A 316 3.42 4.69 -8.79
N GLY A 317 3.76 5.91 -8.38
CA GLY A 317 5.15 6.36 -8.35
C GLY A 317 5.40 7.83 -7.99
N LEU A 318 6.60 8.31 -8.31
CA LEU A 318 7.07 9.68 -8.02
C LEU A 318 7.35 10.45 -9.30
N ARG A 319 6.85 11.69 -9.37
CA ARG A 319 7.32 12.71 -10.30
C ARG A 319 8.30 13.63 -9.57
N LEU A 320 9.36 14.05 -10.24
CA LEU A 320 10.34 15.00 -9.75
C LEU A 320 10.55 16.09 -10.81
N ASP A 321 10.20 17.32 -10.47
CA ASP A 321 10.47 18.48 -11.32
C ASP A 321 11.82 19.07 -10.91
N LEU A 322 12.82 19.01 -11.80
CA LEU A 322 14.18 19.52 -11.57
C LEU A 322 14.39 20.77 -12.44
N SER A 323 14.94 21.85 -11.88
CA SER A 323 15.25 23.08 -12.64
C SER A 323 16.71 23.51 -12.52
N GLY A 324 17.18 24.24 -13.52
CA GLY A 324 18.59 24.64 -13.67
C GLY A 324 19.49 23.54 -14.26
N VAL A 325 18.92 22.44 -14.74
CA VAL A 325 19.61 21.30 -15.34
C VAL A 325 19.08 20.97 -16.73
N SER A 326 19.90 20.33 -17.55
CA SER A 326 19.48 19.77 -18.84
C SER A 326 19.71 18.26 -18.91
N ALA A 327 18.97 17.56 -19.76
CA ALA A 327 19.21 16.17 -20.10
C ALA A 327 18.67 15.87 -21.50
N SER A 328 19.17 14.80 -22.14
CA SER A 328 18.44 14.15 -23.23
C SER A 328 17.23 13.38 -22.68
N ALA A 329 16.21 13.17 -23.50
CA ALA A 329 15.15 12.22 -23.17
C ALA A 329 15.75 10.79 -23.07
N GLN A 330 15.40 10.07 -22.01
CA GLN A 330 15.93 8.73 -21.71
C GLN A 330 14.99 8.00 -20.75
N MET A 331 15.01 6.68 -20.74
CA MET A 331 14.21 5.86 -19.83
C MET A 331 14.87 4.52 -19.52
N GLY A 332 14.48 3.92 -18.40
CA GLY A 332 14.81 2.53 -18.05
C GLY A 332 13.56 1.77 -17.60
N GLN A 333 13.53 0.47 -17.84
CA GLN A 333 12.42 -0.44 -17.53
C GLN A 333 12.95 -1.73 -16.90
N ASP A 334 12.05 -2.54 -16.34
CA ASP A 334 12.34 -3.82 -15.67
C ASP A 334 13.44 -3.75 -14.60
N ILE A 335 13.46 -2.64 -13.85
CA ILE A 335 14.56 -2.34 -12.93
C ILE A 335 14.51 -3.23 -11.68
N SER A 336 13.35 -3.38 -11.04
CA SER A 336 13.18 -4.09 -9.76
C SER A 336 11.69 -4.34 -9.44
N PRO A 337 11.35 -5.09 -8.37
CA PRO A 337 9.98 -5.15 -7.85
C PRO A 337 9.47 -3.79 -7.37
N GLU A 338 10.29 -3.00 -6.68
CA GLU A 338 9.87 -1.73 -6.05
C GLU A 338 9.86 -0.57 -7.05
N LEU A 339 10.83 -0.50 -7.96
CA LEU A 339 10.90 0.43 -9.10
C LEU A 339 10.79 -0.38 -10.40
N ARG A 340 9.67 -0.24 -11.12
CA ARG A 340 9.45 -0.88 -12.43
C ARG A 340 10.21 -0.17 -13.55
N GLY A 341 10.31 1.16 -13.49
CA GLY A 341 10.99 1.93 -14.52
C GLY A 341 11.16 3.40 -14.14
N TRP A 342 11.87 4.15 -14.96
CA TRP A 342 12.09 5.57 -14.80
C TRP A 342 12.19 6.26 -16.17
N ARG A 343 11.91 7.56 -16.24
CA ARG A 343 12.03 8.36 -17.47
C ARG A 343 12.47 9.79 -17.14
N TYR A 344 13.28 10.39 -18.01
CA TYR A 344 13.55 11.82 -18.07
C TYR A 344 12.81 12.44 -19.25
N GLU A 345 12.03 13.49 -18.99
CA GLU A 345 11.32 14.30 -19.98
C GLU A 345 11.88 15.73 -19.91
N PRO A 346 12.74 16.13 -20.87
CA PRO A 346 13.33 17.47 -20.90
C PRO A 346 12.28 18.57 -21.15
N GLY A 347 12.43 19.70 -20.48
CA GLY A 347 11.62 20.91 -20.67
C GLY A 347 12.48 22.15 -20.91
N ALA A 348 11.85 23.32 -21.05
CA ALA A 348 12.56 24.57 -21.32
C ALA A 348 13.53 24.98 -20.20
N ASP A 349 13.10 24.86 -18.94
CA ASP A 349 13.84 25.34 -17.76
C ASP A 349 14.43 24.21 -16.89
N GLY A 350 14.39 22.96 -17.37
CA GLY A 350 14.65 21.80 -16.52
C GLY A 350 14.36 20.43 -17.10
N VAL A 351 14.25 19.44 -16.22
CA VAL A 351 13.96 18.03 -16.54
C VAL A 351 12.89 17.51 -15.60
N THR A 352 11.81 16.95 -16.14
CA THR A 352 10.87 16.15 -15.35
C THR A 352 11.40 14.72 -15.27
N VAL A 353 11.76 14.27 -14.07
CA VAL A 353 12.16 12.88 -13.80
C VAL A 353 10.96 12.13 -13.23
N THR A 354 10.73 10.93 -13.74
CA THR A 354 9.57 10.09 -13.42
C THR A 354 10.09 8.74 -12.94
N LEU A 355 9.62 8.26 -11.78
CA LEU A 355 9.96 6.97 -11.18
C LEU A 355 8.68 6.13 -10.99
N LEU A 356 8.51 5.08 -11.78
CA LEU A 356 7.39 4.15 -11.71
C LEU A 356 7.67 3.05 -10.70
N THR A 357 6.86 2.96 -9.64
CA THR A 357 6.97 1.94 -8.59
C THR A 357 6.04 0.75 -8.82
N GLY A 358 6.36 -0.38 -8.17
CA GLY A 358 5.57 -1.61 -8.29
C GLY A 358 4.26 -1.63 -7.49
N THR A 359 4.06 -0.65 -6.61
CA THR A 359 2.88 -0.52 -5.72
C THR A 359 2.46 0.95 -5.62
N PRO A 360 1.20 1.27 -5.28
CA PRO A 360 0.79 2.64 -5.01
C PRO A 360 1.61 3.28 -3.88
N LEU A 361 1.86 4.59 -4.00
CA LEU A 361 2.52 5.42 -2.99
C LEU A 361 1.53 6.43 -2.39
N THR A 362 1.85 6.95 -1.20
CA THR A 362 1.15 8.11 -0.62
C THR A 362 2.09 9.31 -0.49
N ALA A 363 1.59 10.42 0.07
CA ALA A 363 2.42 11.57 0.42
C ALA A 363 3.52 11.25 1.46
N ARG A 364 3.37 10.16 2.25
CA ARG A 364 4.25 9.81 3.39
C ARG A 364 4.69 8.34 3.43
N SER A 365 4.20 7.48 2.55
CA SER A 365 4.50 6.04 2.55
C SER A 365 4.76 5.48 1.15
N GLY A 366 5.46 4.34 1.11
CA GLY A 366 5.99 3.69 -0.08
C GLY A 366 7.37 4.22 -0.53
N TRP A 367 7.82 5.36 0.01
CA TRP A 367 9.07 6.01 -0.38
C TRP A 367 9.69 6.87 0.73
N ARG A 368 10.98 7.17 0.59
CA ARG A 368 11.73 8.18 1.35
C ARG A 368 12.66 8.97 0.44
N ALA A 369 12.98 10.22 0.77
CA ALA A 369 14.00 10.98 0.05
C ALA A 369 14.79 11.92 0.96
N GLN A 370 16.09 12.04 0.68
CA GLN A 370 17.01 12.94 1.36
C GLN A 370 18.01 13.53 0.35
N LEU A 371 18.24 14.84 0.44
CA LEU A 371 19.37 15.48 -0.24
C LEU A 371 20.63 15.28 0.61
N VAL A 372 21.58 14.52 0.09
CA VAL A 372 22.89 14.28 0.71
C VAL A 372 23.92 15.24 0.09
N PRO A 373 24.76 15.93 0.88
CA PRO A 373 25.81 16.82 0.37
C PRO A 373 26.80 16.12 -0.59
N PRO A 374 27.65 16.86 -1.32
CA PRO A 374 28.69 16.28 -2.15
C PRO A 374 29.71 15.47 -1.34
N THR A 375 30.31 14.44 -1.96
CA THR A 375 31.50 13.74 -1.44
C THR A 375 32.78 14.44 -1.88
N PRO A 376 33.91 14.27 -1.16
CA PRO A 376 35.23 14.66 -1.67
C PRO A 376 35.45 14.18 -3.11
N GLY A 377 35.93 15.07 -3.98
CA GLY A 377 36.11 14.81 -5.42
C GLY A 377 34.86 15.02 -6.29
N SER A 378 33.75 15.49 -5.75
CA SER A 378 32.55 15.88 -6.51
C SER A 378 31.96 17.19 -5.97
N ASP A 379 31.43 18.04 -6.85
CA ASP A 379 30.61 19.20 -6.51
C ASP A 379 29.10 18.86 -6.47
N ARG A 380 28.71 17.69 -6.99
CA ARG A 380 27.31 17.26 -7.10
C ARG A 380 26.74 16.78 -5.78
N SER A 381 25.57 17.30 -5.45
CA SER A 381 24.76 16.77 -4.35
C SER A 381 23.96 15.56 -4.83
N ARG A 382 23.56 14.70 -3.89
CA ARG A 382 22.91 13.41 -4.21
C ARG A 382 21.51 13.40 -3.63
N LEU A 383 20.49 13.54 -4.48
CA LEU A 383 19.13 13.29 -4.06
C LEU A 383 18.91 11.78 -4.06
N ALA A 384 19.01 11.18 -2.88
CA ALA A 384 18.81 9.76 -2.65
C ALA A 384 17.34 9.51 -2.29
N ILE A 385 16.73 8.53 -2.95
CA ILE A 385 15.30 8.22 -2.89
C ILE A 385 15.17 6.70 -2.70
N ASP A 386 14.61 6.27 -1.57
CA ASP A 386 14.28 4.87 -1.35
C ASP A 386 12.84 4.59 -1.72
N LEU A 387 12.61 3.43 -2.33
CA LEU A 387 11.32 2.95 -2.80
C LEU A 387 11.12 1.54 -2.24
N SER A 388 10.03 1.35 -1.50
CA SER A 388 9.63 0.05 -0.96
C SER A 388 8.17 0.11 -0.51
N PRO A 389 7.32 -0.89 -0.83
CA PRO A 389 5.95 -0.94 -0.32
C PRO A 389 5.88 -0.98 1.21
N ALA A 390 6.95 -1.44 1.86
CA ALA A 390 7.06 -1.55 3.31
C ALA A 390 7.44 -0.23 4.02
N LEU A 391 7.70 0.88 3.31
CA LEU A 391 7.99 2.16 3.98
C LEU A 391 6.68 2.80 4.47
N ALA A 392 6.37 2.66 5.77
CA ALA A 392 5.23 3.32 6.42
C ALA A 392 5.45 4.84 6.60
N ASP A 393 4.52 5.57 7.22
CA ASP A 393 4.74 6.93 7.72
C ASP A 393 5.34 6.87 9.14
N LEU A 394 6.39 7.68 9.37
CA LEU A 394 7.14 7.76 10.64
C LEU A 394 7.10 9.17 11.27
N THR A 395 6.40 10.14 10.67
CA THR A 395 6.42 11.55 11.09
C THR A 395 5.83 11.72 12.50
N PRO A 396 6.51 12.20 13.56
CA PRO A 396 5.97 12.20 14.93
C PRO A 396 4.53 12.73 15.06
N LEU A 397 3.63 11.95 15.66
CA LEU A 397 2.24 12.38 15.88
C LEU A 397 2.21 13.58 16.83
N THR A 398 1.52 14.65 16.42
CA THR A 398 1.32 15.84 17.26
C THR A 398 0.45 15.52 18.48
N PRO A 399 0.52 16.31 19.57
CA PRO A 399 -0.33 16.10 20.75
C PRO A 399 -1.84 16.11 20.46
N ARG A 400 -2.29 16.77 19.37
CA ARG A 400 -3.70 16.78 18.96
C ARG A 400 -4.12 15.50 18.22
N GLU A 401 -3.22 14.92 17.44
CA GLU A 401 -3.46 13.65 16.73
C GLU A 401 -3.43 12.45 17.68
N ARG A 402 -2.65 12.53 18.77
CA ARG A 402 -2.57 11.52 19.85
C ARG A 402 -3.84 11.41 20.71
N VAL A 403 -4.95 12.08 20.36
CA VAL A 403 -6.22 12.03 21.10
C VAL A 403 -7.28 11.23 20.34
N VAL A 404 -7.86 10.23 21.01
CA VAL A 404 -9.04 9.52 20.52
C VAL A 404 -10.27 10.18 21.13
N ALA A 405 -11.21 10.63 20.28
CA ALA A 405 -12.42 11.28 20.75
C ALA A 405 -13.32 10.34 21.56
N THR A 406 -14.00 10.85 22.58
CA THR A 406 -14.78 10.08 23.56
C THR A 406 -15.82 9.14 22.92
N VAL A 407 -15.98 7.95 23.51
CA VAL A 407 -17.01 6.97 23.18
C VAL A 407 -18.21 7.15 24.13
N PRO A 408 -19.46 7.17 23.63
CA PRO A 408 -20.65 7.21 24.49
C PRO A 408 -20.76 5.98 25.39
N LEU A 409 -21.39 6.16 26.56
CA LEU A 409 -21.79 5.04 27.42
C LEU A 409 -22.84 4.17 26.73
N LEU A 410 -22.87 2.88 27.07
CA LEU A 410 -23.85 1.90 26.58
C LEU A 410 -24.88 1.57 27.67
N PRO A 411 -26.14 1.21 27.32
CA PRO A 411 -27.08 0.65 28.27
C PRO A 411 -26.56 -0.69 28.83
N ALA A 412 -26.63 -0.87 30.14
CA ALA A 412 -26.26 -2.14 30.78
C ALA A 412 -27.17 -3.28 30.31
N ALA A 413 -26.58 -4.36 29.79
CA ALA A 413 -27.31 -5.56 29.40
C ALA A 413 -27.96 -6.22 30.64
N ARG A 414 -29.29 -6.25 30.68
CA ARG A 414 -30.03 -6.89 31.79
C ARG A 414 -30.14 -8.40 31.56
N GLY A 415 -29.72 -9.17 32.56
CA GLY A 415 -30.31 -10.49 32.80
C GLY A 415 -31.80 -10.35 33.15
N THR A 416 -32.58 -11.41 33.01
CA THR A 416 -34.04 -11.40 33.17
C THR A 416 -34.47 -11.02 34.59
N ALA A 417 -34.63 -9.72 34.84
CA ALA A 417 -35.24 -9.15 36.05
C ALA A 417 -36.14 -7.98 35.65
N ILE A 418 -37.42 -8.13 35.96
CA ILE A 418 -38.52 -7.22 35.67
C ILE A 418 -38.55 -6.09 36.71
N LEU A 419 -39.00 -4.88 36.32
CA LEU A 419 -39.26 -3.69 37.15
C LEU A 419 -38.05 -2.97 37.80
N ALA A 420 -37.43 -2.06 37.02
CA ALA A 420 -36.84 -0.80 37.51
C ALA A 420 -36.63 0.17 36.33
N PHE A 421 -37.11 1.41 36.44
CA PHE A 421 -37.11 2.42 35.36
C PHE A 421 -35.81 3.25 35.25
N SER A 422 -34.66 2.63 35.54
CA SER A 422 -33.35 3.25 35.38
C SER A 422 -32.48 2.39 34.46
N THR A 423 -32.25 2.85 33.23
CA THR A 423 -31.22 2.29 32.36
C THR A 423 -29.86 2.73 32.88
N SER A 424 -29.22 1.89 33.70
CA SER A 424 -27.83 2.10 34.10
C SER A 424 -26.98 2.16 32.83
N MET A 425 -26.19 3.23 32.69
CA MET A 425 -25.28 3.44 31.58
C MET A 425 -23.87 3.06 32.04
N VAL A 426 -23.20 2.21 31.27
CA VAL A 426 -21.87 1.65 31.58
C VAL A 426 -20.87 2.03 30.50
N GLN A 427 -19.59 2.06 30.85
CA GLN A 427 -18.53 2.21 29.85
C GLN A 427 -18.53 0.99 28.92
N PRO A 428 -18.31 1.16 27.60
CA PRO A 428 -18.03 0.03 26.73
C PRO A 428 -16.77 -0.69 27.22
N ARG A 429 -16.79 -2.03 27.25
CA ARG A 429 -15.64 -2.87 27.59
C ARG A 429 -15.10 -3.55 26.34
N VAL A 430 -13.77 -3.51 26.18
CA VAL A 430 -13.06 -4.24 25.13
C VAL A 430 -11.89 -5.01 25.72
N VAL A 431 -11.61 -6.19 25.17
CA VAL A 431 -10.42 -6.97 25.50
C VAL A 431 -9.36 -6.73 24.43
N ILE A 432 -8.17 -6.34 24.86
CA ILE A 432 -6.98 -6.20 24.05
C ILE A 432 -6.03 -7.35 24.42
N ASP A 433 -5.65 -8.16 23.45
CA ASP A 433 -4.79 -9.33 23.63
C ASP A 433 -3.42 -9.10 22.97
N PRO A 434 -2.42 -8.60 23.69
CA PRO A 434 -1.03 -8.65 23.21
C PRO A 434 -0.58 -10.11 23.09
N GLY A 435 -0.43 -10.57 21.85
CA GLY A 435 -0.08 -11.94 21.50
C GLY A 435 1.22 -12.41 22.18
N HIS A 436 1.34 -13.72 22.36
CA HIS A 436 2.51 -14.39 22.97
C HIS A 436 2.80 -13.88 24.40
N GLY A 437 4.05 -13.98 24.89
CA GLY A 437 4.45 -13.57 26.24
C GLY A 437 4.95 -14.75 27.08
N GLY A 438 5.75 -14.46 28.11
CA GLY A 438 6.32 -15.50 28.97
C GLY A 438 7.40 -16.31 28.24
N SER A 439 7.27 -17.63 28.23
CA SER A 439 8.18 -18.54 27.53
C SER A 439 8.05 -18.46 26.02
N ASP A 440 6.87 -18.09 25.51
CA ASP A 440 6.56 -17.95 24.09
C ASP A 440 6.99 -16.57 23.57
N PRO A 441 8.03 -16.48 22.71
CA PRO A 441 8.51 -15.21 22.17
C PRO A 441 7.67 -14.69 21.00
N GLY A 442 6.82 -15.54 20.40
CA GLY A 442 6.29 -15.33 19.06
C GLY A 442 7.38 -15.34 17.99
N ALA A 443 7.14 -14.63 16.89
CA ALA A 443 8.11 -14.44 15.83
C ALA A 443 9.37 -13.68 16.32
N VAL A 444 10.54 -14.18 15.92
CA VAL A 444 11.84 -13.57 16.23
C VAL A 444 12.54 -13.22 14.92
N GLY A 445 12.75 -11.92 14.69
CA GLY A 445 13.38 -11.39 13.49
C GLY A 445 14.11 -10.09 13.79
N ALA A 446 13.75 -9.01 13.09
CA ALA A 446 14.23 -7.67 13.42
C ALA A 446 13.83 -7.24 14.84
N VAL A 447 12.64 -7.65 15.30
CA VAL A 447 12.10 -7.51 16.66
C VAL A 447 11.67 -8.88 17.22
N VAL A 448 11.46 -8.95 18.53
CA VAL A 448 10.77 -10.07 19.19
C VAL A 448 9.30 -9.70 19.36
N GLU A 449 8.40 -10.49 18.75
CA GLU A 449 6.97 -10.19 18.66
C GLU A 449 6.36 -9.86 20.03
N LYS A 450 6.54 -10.71 21.05
CA LYS A 450 5.91 -10.52 22.37
C LYS A 450 6.23 -9.19 23.06
N GLN A 451 7.34 -8.53 22.69
CA GLN A 451 7.74 -7.23 23.24
C GLN A 451 6.96 -6.11 22.55
N VAL A 452 6.89 -6.14 21.21
CA VAL A 452 6.19 -5.13 20.41
C VAL A 452 4.68 -5.21 20.61
N THR A 453 4.11 -6.42 20.66
CA THR A 453 2.66 -6.59 20.91
C THR A 453 2.26 -6.02 22.26
N LEU A 454 3.08 -6.21 23.30
CA LEU A 454 2.86 -5.64 24.63
C LEU A 454 2.92 -4.11 24.63
N ASP A 455 3.96 -3.52 24.03
CA ASP A 455 4.13 -2.07 23.95
C ASP A 455 2.93 -1.40 23.24
N VAL A 456 2.55 -1.91 22.07
CA VAL A 456 1.39 -1.41 21.32
C VAL A 456 0.09 -1.60 22.12
N ALA A 457 -0.12 -2.74 22.77
CA ALA A 457 -1.34 -2.98 23.55
C ALA A 457 -1.47 -2.05 24.77
N LEU A 458 -0.36 -1.71 25.43
CA LEU A 458 -0.33 -0.73 26.53
C LEU A 458 -0.73 0.67 26.02
N ARG A 459 -0.19 1.10 24.87
CA ARG A 459 -0.55 2.38 24.22
C ARG A 459 -2.02 2.41 23.81
N VAL A 460 -2.52 1.33 23.20
CA VAL A 460 -3.94 1.16 22.82
C VAL A 460 -4.86 1.27 24.05
N ARG A 461 -4.52 0.56 25.14
CA ARG A 461 -5.26 0.63 26.41
C ARG A 461 -5.38 2.07 26.91
N ASP A 462 -4.29 2.82 26.91
CA ASP A 462 -4.26 4.17 27.49
C ASP A 462 -5.05 5.17 26.62
N LEU A 463 -4.95 5.09 25.29
CA LEU A 463 -5.78 5.86 24.36
C LEU A 463 -7.28 5.56 24.53
N LEU A 464 -7.65 4.28 24.68
CA LEU A 464 -9.04 3.86 24.86
C LEU A 464 -9.62 4.29 26.21
N ARG A 465 -8.85 4.18 27.30
CA ARG A 465 -9.26 4.64 28.63
C ARG A 465 -9.47 6.16 28.67
N GLN A 466 -8.62 6.93 28.02
CA GLN A 466 -8.82 8.38 27.84
C GLN A 466 -10.10 8.69 27.05
N ALA A 467 -10.47 7.83 26.09
CA ALA A 467 -11.73 7.93 25.35
C ALA A 467 -12.97 7.39 26.10
N GLY A 468 -12.85 6.95 27.36
CA GLY A 468 -13.96 6.45 28.18
C GLY A 468 -14.33 4.97 27.98
N VAL A 469 -13.42 4.17 27.39
CA VAL A 469 -13.59 2.73 27.17
C VAL A 469 -12.84 1.94 28.23
N ASP A 470 -13.50 0.95 28.83
CA ASP A 470 -12.88 -0.02 29.74
C ASP A 470 -12.05 -1.04 28.94
N ALA A 471 -10.80 -0.68 28.66
CA ALA A 471 -9.82 -1.54 28.00
C ALA A 471 -9.18 -2.49 29.03
N VAL A 472 -9.47 -3.78 28.88
CA VAL A 472 -8.91 -4.90 29.65
C VAL A 472 -7.82 -5.59 28.82
N LEU A 473 -6.65 -5.82 29.41
CA LEU A 473 -5.57 -6.55 28.75
C LEU A 473 -5.58 -8.03 29.17
N THR A 474 -5.29 -8.96 28.25
CA THR A 474 -5.02 -10.36 28.62
C THR A 474 -3.72 -10.48 29.43
N ARG A 475 -2.69 -9.71 29.06
CA ARG A 475 -1.48 -9.50 29.83
C ARG A 475 -1.01 -8.04 29.75
N ASP A 476 -0.49 -7.54 30.85
CA ASP A 476 0.07 -6.19 31.04
C ASP A 476 1.60 -6.21 31.27
N SER A 477 2.19 -7.39 31.12
CA SER A 477 3.58 -7.73 31.44
C SER A 477 4.04 -8.89 30.56
N ASP A 478 5.33 -9.25 30.62
CA ASP A 478 5.89 -10.39 29.88
C ASP A 478 5.54 -11.72 30.58
N ARG A 479 4.29 -12.17 30.41
CA ARG A 479 3.78 -13.45 30.91
C ARG A 479 2.84 -14.12 29.91
N GLU A 480 2.81 -15.44 29.91
CA GLU A 480 1.71 -16.25 29.36
C GLU A 480 0.58 -16.37 30.40
N LEU A 481 -0.64 -16.73 29.98
CA LEU A 481 -1.71 -17.11 30.91
C LEU A 481 -1.64 -18.59 31.30
N ASN A 482 -1.00 -19.41 30.47
CA ASN A 482 -0.77 -20.83 30.73
C ASN A 482 0.48 -21.31 29.96
N PRO A 483 1.30 -22.22 30.52
CA PRO A 483 2.44 -22.79 29.79
C PRO A 483 2.03 -23.72 28.64
N VAL A 484 0.81 -24.30 28.67
CA VAL A 484 0.29 -25.08 27.54
C VAL A 484 -0.35 -24.12 26.55
N LYS A 485 0.24 -23.99 25.35
CA LYS A 485 -0.11 -22.93 24.40
C LYS A 485 -1.58 -22.95 23.97
N ASN A 486 -2.16 -24.13 23.78
CA ASN A 486 -3.59 -24.28 23.46
C ASN A 486 -4.49 -23.77 24.59
N THR A 487 -4.11 -24.01 25.85
CA THR A 487 -4.82 -23.55 27.03
C THR A 487 -4.72 -22.03 27.18
N ASP A 488 -3.53 -21.45 26.95
CA ASP A 488 -3.30 -20.00 26.92
C ASP A 488 -4.22 -19.30 25.89
N LEU A 489 -4.29 -19.80 24.65
CA LEU A 489 -5.15 -19.25 23.61
C LEU A 489 -6.66 -19.36 23.94
N VAL A 490 -7.09 -20.44 24.61
CA VAL A 490 -8.47 -20.58 25.12
C VAL A 490 -8.76 -19.59 26.25
N MET A 491 -7.83 -19.44 27.21
CA MET A 491 -7.98 -18.51 28.34
C MET A 491 -8.05 -17.05 27.88
N ARG A 492 -7.22 -16.65 26.90
CA ARG A 492 -7.28 -15.31 26.28
C ARG A 492 -8.64 -15.04 25.66
N ALA A 493 -9.12 -15.94 24.79
CA ALA A 493 -10.41 -15.79 24.14
C ALA A 493 -11.59 -15.75 25.14
N ALA A 494 -11.50 -16.52 26.23
CA ALA A 494 -12.53 -16.56 27.28
C ALA A 494 -12.68 -15.25 28.08
N MET A 495 -11.70 -14.33 28.02
CA MET A 495 -11.85 -12.99 28.60
C MET A 495 -12.90 -12.14 27.86
N GLY A 496 -13.21 -12.47 26.59
CA GLY A 496 -14.32 -11.90 25.82
C GLY A 496 -15.70 -12.43 26.27
N GLY A 497 -16.03 -12.21 27.55
CA GLY A 497 -17.27 -12.69 28.17
C GLY A 497 -18.46 -11.71 28.07
N PRO A 498 -19.62 -12.08 28.66
CA PRO A 498 -20.80 -11.22 28.73
C PRO A 498 -20.48 -9.81 29.23
N GLY A 499 -21.04 -8.79 28.56
CA GLY A 499 -20.75 -7.38 28.86
C GLY A 499 -19.53 -6.80 28.12
N THR A 500 -18.71 -7.61 27.46
CA THR A 500 -17.62 -7.16 26.57
C THR A 500 -18.14 -7.00 25.14
N GLN A 501 -17.80 -5.90 24.46
CA GLN A 501 -18.28 -5.63 23.09
C GLN A 501 -17.34 -6.17 22.00
N LEU A 502 -16.02 -6.11 22.22
CA LEU A 502 -15.01 -6.42 21.19
C LEU A 502 -13.81 -7.14 21.80
N PHE A 503 -13.20 -8.04 21.04
CA PHE A 503 -11.91 -8.68 21.33
C PHE A 503 -10.91 -8.39 20.20
N LEU A 504 -9.78 -7.75 20.49
CA LEU A 504 -8.71 -7.54 19.51
C LEU A 504 -7.41 -8.14 19.98
N SER A 505 -6.88 -9.11 19.24
CA SER A 505 -5.52 -9.59 19.41
C SER A 505 -4.53 -8.80 18.54
N ILE A 506 -3.31 -8.58 19.03
CA ILE A 506 -2.26 -7.77 18.38
C ILE A 506 -1.03 -8.65 18.23
N HIS A 507 -0.54 -8.79 17.01
CA HIS A 507 0.53 -9.71 16.59
C HIS A 507 1.51 -9.06 15.61
N VAL A 508 2.67 -9.70 15.42
CA VAL A 508 3.72 -9.30 14.46
C VAL A 508 4.11 -10.51 13.62
N ASN A 509 3.79 -10.46 12.34
CA ASN A 509 3.91 -11.60 11.44
C ASN A 509 5.37 -11.89 11.04
N ALA A 510 5.61 -13.08 10.50
CA ALA A 510 6.86 -13.46 9.87
C ALA A 510 6.62 -14.45 8.72
N MET A 511 7.46 -14.37 7.70
CA MET A 511 7.59 -15.41 6.69
C MET A 511 8.94 -16.13 6.82
N PRO A 512 9.02 -17.41 6.40
CA PRO A 512 10.29 -18.11 6.24
C PRO A 512 11.26 -17.30 5.37
N ALA A 513 12.57 -17.43 5.63
CA ALA A 513 13.61 -16.64 4.98
C ALA A 513 13.52 -16.57 3.45
N SER A 514 13.19 -17.68 2.78
CA SER A 514 13.02 -17.76 1.33
C SER A 514 11.89 -16.87 0.77
N ASN A 515 10.92 -16.51 1.61
CA ASN A 515 9.74 -15.70 1.26
C ASN A 515 9.68 -14.37 2.04
N ALA A 516 10.74 -14.02 2.79
CA ALA A 516 10.74 -12.87 3.70
C ALA A 516 10.41 -11.52 3.03
N LEU A 517 10.69 -11.38 1.73
CA LEU A 517 10.41 -10.18 0.93
C LEU A 517 8.95 -10.07 0.42
N HIS A 518 8.13 -11.11 0.60
CA HIS A 518 6.71 -11.11 0.23
C HIS A 518 5.78 -10.72 1.39
N GLY A 519 6.26 -10.79 2.63
CA GLY A 519 5.52 -10.36 3.82
C GLY A 519 5.89 -8.94 4.20
N TYR A 520 4.97 -8.00 4.05
CA TYR A 520 5.13 -6.61 4.51
C TYR A 520 3.76 -5.94 4.71
N GLY A 521 3.70 -4.95 5.60
CA GLY A 521 2.49 -4.19 5.87
C GLY A 521 1.49 -4.91 6.76
N VAL A 522 0.27 -4.38 6.82
CA VAL A 522 -0.75 -4.74 7.82
C VAL A 522 -1.82 -5.64 7.22
N GLU A 523 -2.08 -6.79 7.85
CA GLU A 523 -3.26 -7.63 7.61
C GLU A 523 -4.09 -7.83 8.88
N THR A 524 -5.39 -8.07 8.72
CA THR A 524 -6.30 -8.29 9.85
C THR A 524 -7.10 -9.58 9.66
N TRP A 525 -6.94 -10.49 10.60
CA TRP A 525 -7.58 -11.80 10.65
C TRP A 525 -8.92 -11.74 11.39
N TRP A 526 -9.90 -12.53 10.93
CA TRP A 526 -11.18 -12.74 11.59
C TRP A 526 -11.64 -14.20 11.45
N ASN A 527 -12.56 -14.63 12.31
CA ASN A 527 -13.17 -15.95 12.25
C ASN A 527 -14.70 -15.85 12.02
N PRO A 528 -15.30 -16.71 11.18
CA PRO A 528 -16.74 -16.67 10.89
C PRO A 528 -17.64 -17.21 12.01
N ASN A 529 -17.07 -17.68 13.14
CA ASN A 529 -17.83 -18.07 14.33
C ASN A 529 -18.75 -16.97 14.90
N HIS A 530 -18.44 -15.69 14.66
CA HIS A 530 -19.27 -14.56 15.07
C HIS A 530 -19.54 -13.62 13.87
N PRO A 531 -20.81 -13.31 13.54
CA PRO A 531 -21.17 -12.68 12.26
C PRO A 531 -20.67 -11.23 12.09
N LEU A 532 -20.28 -10.58 13.19
CA LEU A 532 -19.78 -9.19 13.19
C LEU A 532 -18.25 -9.09 13.12
N SER A 533 -17.52 -10.21 13.23
CA SER A 533 -16.05 -10.22 13.27
C SER A 533 -15.39 -9.70 12.00
N ASN A 534 -15.96 -10.00 10.82
CA ASN A 534 -15.48 -9.46 9.54
C ASN A 534 -15.56 -7.93 9.50
N SER A 535 -16.70 -7.37 9.90
CA SER A 535 -16.93 -5.92 9.92
C SER A 535 -16.03 -5.22 10.94
N PHE A 536 -15.77 -5.84 12.10
CA PHE A 536 -14.81 -5.32 13.06
C PHE A 536 -13.37 -5.34 12.51
N ALA A 537 -12.93 -6.46 11.92
CA ALA A 537 -11.62 -6.56 11.29
C ALA A 537 -11.44 -5.56 10.13
N ALA A 538 -12.48 -5.31 9.34
CA ALA A 538 -12.48 -4.27 8.30
C ALA A 538 -12.22 -2.87 8.87
N LEU A 539 -12.82 -2.51 10.00
CA LEU A 539 -12.61 -1.22 10.67
C LEU A 539 -11.21 -1.09 11.25
N ILE A 540 -10.64 -2.15 11.83
CA ILE A 540 -9.26 -2.18 12.30
C ILE A 540 -8.29 -2.01 11.12
N GLN A 541 -8.41 -2.84 10.08
CA GLN A 541 -7.58 -2.78 8.87
C GLN A 541 -7.60 -1.37 8.25
N LYS A 542 -8.79 -0.80 8.08
CA LYS A 542 -9.01 0.55 7.52
C LYS A 542 -8.26 1.61 8.33
N ASN A 543 -8.48 1.67 9.64
CA ASN A 543 -7.95 2.76 10.48
C ASN A 543 -6.44 2.61 10.73
N VAL A 544 -5.94 1.39 10.94
CA VAL A 544 -4.48 1.16 11.07
C VAL A 544 -3.76 1.54 9.78
N VAL A 545 -4.24 1.11 8.61
CA VAL A 545 -3.63 1.52 7.32
C VAL A 545 -3.72 3.04 7.09
N ALA A 546 -4.85 3.67 7.43
CA ALA A 546 -5.04 5.11 7.22
C ALA A 546 -4.07 5.96 8.07
N VAL A 547 -3.82 5.58 9.32
CA VAL A 547 -2.92 6.30 10.23
C VAL A 547 -1.44 5.95 10.00
N THR A 548 -1.14 4.69 9.66
CA THR A 548 0.24 4.22 9.43
C THR A 548 0.77 4.49 8.04
N GLY A 549 -0.10 4.61 7.04
CA GLY A 549 0.28 4.56 5.63
C GLY A 549 0.90 3.23 5.20
N ALA A 550 0.93 2.20 6.06
CA ALA A 550 1.53 0.90 5.77
C ALA A 550 0.75 0.16 4.68
N PHE A 551 1.41 -0.76 3.97
CA PHE A 551 0.78 -1.47 2.86
C PHE A 551 -0.45 -2.28 3.32
N PRO A 552 -1.62 -2.13 2.68
CA PRO A 552 -2.83 -2.86 3.04
C PRO A 552 -2.81 -4.28 2.47
N GLN A 553 -2.31 -5.26 3.24
CA GLN A 553 -2.45 -6.68 2.90
C GLN A 553 -3.91 -7.14 2.93
N GLY A 554 -4.75 -6.47 3.74
CA GLY A 554 -6.20 -6.67 3.77
C GLY A 554 -6.65 -7.73 4.76
N LEU A 555 -7.87 -8.24 4.57
CA LEU A 555 -8.49 -9.19 5.50
C LEU A 555 -8.10 -10.64 5.21
N ARG A 556 -8.13 -11.47 6.25
CA ARG A 556 -7.81 -12.90 6.21
C ARG A 556 -8.79 -13.71 7.08
N ASN A 557 -9.20 -14.88 6.60
CA ASN A 557 -10.02 -15.84 7.34
C ASN A 557 -9.77 -17.31 6.93
N ASN A 558 -8.72 -17.57 6.15
CA ASN A 558 -8.36 -18.89 5.62
C ASN A 558 -7.58 -19.76 6.62
N ARG A 559 -7.46 -19.32 7.88
CA ARG A 559 -6.92 -20.07 9.02
C ARG A 559 -7.87 -19.93 10.19
N SER A 560 -8.01 -21.01 10.95
CA SER A 560 -8.90 -21.05 12.11
C SER A 560 -8.08 -20.77 13.38
N LEU A 561 -7.63 -19.52 13.54
CA LEU A 561 -6.79 -19.12 14.68
C LEU A 561 -7.57 -19.34 16.00
N ALA A 562 -7.00 -20.07 16.96
CA ALA A 562 -7.70 -20.51 18.15
C ALA A 562 -8.24 -19.35 18.99
N VAL A 563 -7.47 -18.27 19.14
CA VAL A 563 -7.89 -17.09 19.90
C VAL A 563 -9.14 -16.42 19.31
N LEU A 564 -9.31 -16.49 17.98
CA LEU A 564 -10.50 -15.98 17.29
C LEU A 564 -11.64 -17.00 17.28
N ARG A 565 -11.37 -18.27 16.95
CA ARG A 565 -12.36 -19.37 16.92
C ARG A 565 -13.06 -19.56 18.27
N ASN A 566 -12.35 -19.36 19.37
CA ASN A 566 -12.87 -19.58 20.72
C ASN A 566 -13.59 -18.35 21.31
N SER A 567 -13.49 -17.17 20.66
CA SER A 567 -14.25 -15.98 21.08
C SER A 567 -15.75 -16.19 20.88
N ARG A 568 -16.56 -15.67 21.82
CA ARG A 568 -18.03 -15.65 21.74
C ARG A 568 -18.59 -14.26 21.38
N ILE A 569 -17.70 -13.29 21.19
CA ILE A 569 -17.99 -11.89 20.86
C ILE A 569 -17.27 -11.51 19.55
N PRO A 570 -17.59 -10.36 18.90
CA PRO A 570 -16.87 -9.91 17.71
C PRO A 570 -15.36 -9.84 17.97
N ALA A 571 -14.59 -10.54 17.14
CA ALA A 571 -13.16 -10.73 17.36
C ALA A 571 -12.33 -10.51 16.09
N ALA A 572 -11.18 -9.86 16.24
CA ALA A 572 -10.19 -9.69 15.20
C ALA A 572 -8.77 -9.91 15.76
N LEU A 573 -7.81 -10.21 14.89
CA LEU A 573 -6.39 -10.21 15.19
C LEU A 573 -5.69 -9.34 14.14
N VAL A 574 -4.89 -8.36 14.55
CA VAL A 574 -4.15 -7.50 13.64
C VAL A 574 -2.67 -7.85 13.65
N GLU A 575 -2.15 -8.15 12.45
CA GLU A 575 -0.72 -8.30 12.18
C GLU A 575 -0.18 -6.94 11.78
N ILE A 576 0.60 -6.30 12.65
CA ILE A 576 0.95 -4.88 12.50
C ILE A 576 2.18 -4.64 11.61
N GLY A 577 2.70 -5.68 10.96
CA GLY A 577 3.93 -5.65 10.15
C GLY A 577 4.67 -6.98 10.22
N TYR A 578 5.75 -7.13 9.45
CA TYR A 578 6.50 -8.37 9.32
C TYR A 578 7.93 -8.26 9.87
N THR A 579 8.22 -8.91 11.01
CA THR A 579 9.57 -8.90 11.64
C THR A 579 10.64 -9.59 10.78
N SER A 580 10.24 -10.45 9.84
CA SER A 580 11.12 -11.07 8.86
C SER A 580 11.57 -10.15 7.72
N HIS A 581 10.86 -9.04 7.47
CA HIS A 581 11.10 -8.18 6.31
C HIS A 581 12.12 -7.08 6.64
N PRO A 582 13.13 -6.84 5.78
CA PRO A 582 14.26 -5.96 6.09
C PRO A 582 13.91 -4.47 6.24
N VAL A 583 12.81 -4.02 5.61
CA VAL A 583 12.25 -2.65 5.77
C VAL A 583 11.18 -2.60 6.88
N ASP A 584 10.18 -3.48 6.85
CA ASP A 584 9.06 -3.47 7.81
C ASP A 584 9.53 -3.77 9.25
N GLY A 585 10.55 -4.62 9.39
CA GLY A 585 11.27 -4.83 10.64
C GLY A 585 12.02 -3.60 11.20
N LEU A 586 12.19 -2.54 10.41
CA LEU A 586 12.65 -1.23 10.89
C LEU A 586 11.47 -0.37 11.38
N ASN A 587 10.31 -0.39 10.70
CA ASN A 587 9.09 0.25 11.21
C ASN A 587 8.73 -0.28 12.61
N LEU A 588 8.82 -1.59 12.80
CA LEU A 588 8.52 -2.27 14.07
C LEU A 588 9.47 -1.89 15.23
N LYS A 589 10.59 -1.20 14.95
CA LYS A 589 11.50 -0.64 15.95
C LYS A 589 11.26 0.85 16.23
N ASP A 590 10.48 1.50 15.37
CA ASP A 590 10.29 2.94 15.40
C ASP A 590 9.10 3.32 16.29
N THR A 591 9.34 4.14 17.31
CA THR A 591 8.30 4.55 18.26
C THR A 591 7.18 5.38 17.61
N ASN A 592 7.49 6.20 16.60
CA ASN A 592 6.49 6.98 15.87
C ASN A 592 5.59 6.10 14.99
N TYR A 593 6.09 4.94 14.55
CA TYR A 593 5.27 3.90 13.92
C TYR A 593 4.37 3.19 14.94
N LEU A 594 4.92 2.73 16.07
CA LEU A 594 4.13 2.03 17.09
C LEU A 594 3.03 2.93 17.70
N ASP A 595 3.29 4.23 17.87
CA ASP A 595 2.30 5.22 18.25
C ASP A 595 1.15 5.35 17.22
N ARG A 596 1.47 5.32 15.91
CA ARG A 596 0.47 5.31 14.83
C ARG A 596 -0.37 4.04 14.80
N VAL A 597 0.27 2.89 14.97
CA VAL A 597 -0.43 1.60 15.05
C VAL A 597 -1.42 1.63 16.21
N ALA A 598 -0.99 2.08 17.40
CA ALA A 598 -1.86 2.20 18.56
C ALA A 598 -3.03 3.18 18.34
N LEU A 599 -2.76 4.35 17.72
CA LEU A 599 -3.79 5.32 17.36
C LEU A 599 -4.81 4.74 16.37
N GLY A 600 -4.34 4.10 15.29
CA GLY A 600 -5.21 3.48 14.28
C GLY A 600 -6.06 2.35 14.84
N ILE A 601 -5.51 1.51 15.72
CA ILE A 601 -6.26 0.49 16.46
C ILE A 601 -7.35 1.13 17.31
N ALA A 602 -7.00 2.12 18.15
CA ALA A 602 -7.94 2.77 19.05
C ALA A 602 -9.06 3.53 18.28
N GLN A 603 -8.73 4.14 17.14
CA GLN A 603 -9.70 4.75 16.22
C GLN A 603 -10.64 3.71 15.61
N GLY A 604 -10.13 2.55 15.17
CA GLY A 604 -10.96 1.46 14.62
C GLY A 604 -11.90 0.83 15.65
N ILE A 605 -11.42 0.63 16.88
CA ILE A 605 -12.25 0.19 18.02
C ILE A 605 -13.34 1.22 18.32
N ARG A 606 -12.98 2.50 18.41
CA ARG A 606 -13.93 3.60 18.60
C ARG A 606 -14.99 3.64 17.50
N GLU A 607 -14.60 3.53 16.23
CA GLU A 607 -15.53 3.53 15.11
C GLU A 607 -16.54 2.38 15.27
N ALA A 608 -16.07 1.17 15.55
CA ALA A 608 -16.90 -0.01 15.78
C ALA A 608 -17.89 0.15 16.95
N LEU A 609 -17.50 0.83 18.03
CA LEU A 609 -18.35 1.11 19.19
C LEU A 609 -19.39 2.22 18.93
N VAL A 610 -19.04 3.24 18.14
CA VAL A 610 -19.89 4.42 17.91
C VAL A 610 -20.87 4.22 16.74
N THR A 611 -20.43 3.63 15.63
CA THR A 611 -21.32 3.37 14.47
C THR A 611 -22.09 2.05 14.61
N GLY A 612 -21.67 1.21 15.56
CA GLY A 612 -21.99 -0.22 15.57
C GLY A 612 -21.26 -0.97 14.46
N ILE A 613 -21.33 -2.31 14.54
CA ILE A 613 -20.87 -3.23 13.52
C ILE A 613 -22.04 -4.09 13.07
N THR A 614 -22.29 -4.14 11.76
CA THR A 614 -23.42 -4.86 11.16
C THR A 614 -22.94 -6.12 10.44
N ALA A 615 -23.76 -7.16 10.41
CA ALA A 615 -23.49 -8.35 9.60
C ALA A 615 -23.64 -7.99 8.12
N GLY A 616 -22.62 -8.27 7.30
CA GLY A 616 -22.64 -8.02 5.85
C GLY A 616 -22.10 -6.66 5.38
N GLY A 617 -21.59 -5.82 6.28
CA GLY A 617 -20.98 -4.52 5.96
C GLY A 617 -19.61 -4.60 5.27
N ALA A 618 -19.54 -5.19 4.08
CA ALA A 618 -18.34 -5.16 3.26
C ALA A 618 -18.09 -3.76 2.68
N VAL A 619 -17.22 -2.97 3.32
CA VAL A 619 -16.60 -1.80 2.67
C VAL A 619 -15.71 -2.34 1.56
N GLY A 620 -16.09 -2.09 0.30
CA GLY A 620 -15.70 -2.87 -0.87
C GLY A 620 -14.22 -3.27 -0.99
N GLY A 621 -13.93 -4.54 -0.70
CA GLY A 621 -12.77 -5.26 -1.22
C GLY A 621 -13.19 -6.11 -2.41
N ALA A 622 -12.44 -6.04 -3.52
CA ALA A 622 -12.79 -6.71 -4.76
C ALA A 622 -12.91 -8.23 -4.59
N GLY A 623 -14.05 -8.79 -5.04
CA GLY A 623 -14.27 -10.22 -5.04
C GLY A 623 -13.80 -10.87 -6.35
N LYS A 624 -12.82 -11.77 -6.22
CA LYS A 624 -12.31 -12.78 -7.19
C LYS A 624 -11.74 -12.26 -8.51
#